data_AF-A0A6P0YCX8-F1
#
_entry.id   AF-A0A6P0YCX8-F1
#
_cell.length_a   1.000
_cell.length_b   1.000
_cell.length_c   1.000
_cell.angle_alpha   90.00
_cell.angle_beta   90.00
_cell.angle_gamma   90.00
#
_symmetry.space_group_name_H-M   'P 1'
#
loop_
_entity.id
_entity.type
_entity.pdbx_description
1 polymer ?
#
loop_
_entity_poly.entity_id
_entity_poly.type
_entity_poly.pdbx_seq_one_letter_code
_entity_poly.pdbx_strand_id
1 'polypeptide(L)' 'MIASGSFDGTIKLWNFNRDELIDNACKWMSDYLKNNPNLEEKERHLCGEIEPSATAFFLKGEQ' A
#
# COMPACT_ATOMS: atom_id res chain seq x y z
N MET A 1 11.48 11.23 -12.41
CA MET A 1 11.02 12.62 -12.25
C MET A 1 9.62 12.74 -12.82
N ILE A 2 8.70 13.36 -12.09
CA ILE A 2 7.30 13.56 -12.50
C ILE A 2 6.98 15.06 -12.45
N ALA A 3 6.13 15.54 -13.35
CA ALA A 3 5.62 16.91 -13.34
C ALA A 3 4.09 16.89 -13.35
N SER A 4 3.48 17.76 -12.55
CA SER A 4 2.02 17.95 -12.52
C SER A 4 1.68 19.43 -12.61
N GLY A 5 0.73 19.78 -13.49
CA GLY A 5 0.17 21.13 -13.57
C GLY A 5 -1.11 21.25 -12.73
N SER A 6 -1.35 22.43 -12.16
CA SER A 6 -2.52 22.76 -11.37
C SER A 6 -3.30 23.93 -11.99
N PHE A 7 -4.61 23.98 -11.74
CA PHE A 7 -5.48 25.08 -12.18
C PHE A 7 -5.09 26.44 -11.56
N ASP A 8 -4.31 26.43 -10.48
CA ASP A 8 -3.73 27.65 -9.88
C ASP A 8 -2.57 28.25 -10.72
N GLY A 9 -2.29 27.68 -11.89
CA GLY A 9 -1.22 28.12 -12.79
C GLY A 9 0.18 27.65 -12.38
N THR A 10 0.29 26.79 -11.36
CA THR A 10 1.58 26.25 -10.91
C THR A 10 1.92 24.91 -11.55
N ILE A 11 3.22 24.68 -11.72
CA ILE A 11 3.79 23.38 -12.07
C ILE A 11 4.55 22.88 -10.84
N LYS A 12 4.21 21.69 -10.37
CA LYS A 12 4.97 20.98 -9.34
C LYS A 12 5.89 19.97 -10.00
N LEU A 13 7.18 20.08 -9.71
CA LEU A 13 8.18 19.09 -10.08
C LEU A 13 8.44 18.17 -8.90
N TRP A 14 8.23 16.89 -9.11
CA TRP A 14 8.41 15.86 -8.11
C TRP A 14 9.69 15.06 -8.42
N ASN A 15 10.68 15.23 -7.54
CA ASN A 15 11.90 14.44 -7.55
C ASN A 15 11.81 13.37 -6.47
N PHE A 16 11.15 12.25 -6.79
CA PHE A 16 11.05 11.12 -5.88
C PHE A 16 12.14 10.10 -6.14
N ASN A 17 12.67 9.53 -5.06
CA ASN A 17 13.33 8.23 -5.12
C ASN A 17 12.23 7.16 -5.16
N ARG A 18 12.24 6.32 -6.19
CA ARG A 18 11.23 5.26 -6.39
C ARG A 18 11.21 4.28 -5.23
N ASP A 19 12.37 3.86 -4.76
CA ASP A 19 12.46 2.78 -3.76
C ASP A 19 12.04 3.31 -2.39
N GLU A 20 12.44 4.53 -2.03
CA GLU A 20 11.96 5.21 -0.82
C GLU A 20 10.44 5.41 -0.84
N LEU A 21 9.87 5.74 -2.01
CA LEU A 21 8.42 5.90 -2.16
C LEU A 21 7.68 4.58 -1.94
N ILE A 22 8.19 3.47 -2.48
CA ILE A 22 7.64 2.13 -2.28
C ILE A 22 7.74 1.73 -0.80
N ASP A 23 8.90 1.93 -0.17
CA ASP A 23 9.11 1.63 1.25
C ASP A 23 8.13 2.39 2.15
N ASN A 24 7.95 3.68 1.88
CA ASN A 24 7.01 4.51 2.63
C ASN A 24 5.55 4.10 2.42
N ALA A 25 5.17 3.78 1.17
CA ALA A 25 3.85 3.25 0.87
C ALA A 25 3.59 1.92 1.60
N CYS A 26 4.57 1.02 1.63
CA CYS A 26 4.45 -0.26 2.30
C CYS A 26 4.38 -0.15 3.83
N LYS A 27 5.14 0.76 4.43
CA LYS A 27 4.99 1.10 5.86
C LYS A 27 3.58 1.59 6.18
N TRP A 28 3.02 2.46 5.33
CA TRP A 28 1.67 2.99 5.52
C TRP A 28 0.59 1.90 5.36
N MET A 29 0.76 0.99 4.39
CA MET A 29 -0.22 -0.06 4.09
C MET A 29 -0.14 -1.30 4.98
N SER A 30 0.92 -1.46 5.78
CA SER A 30 1.20 -2.68 6.53
C SER A 30 0.01 -3.16 7.38
N ASP A 31 -0.61 -2.25 8.13
CA ASP A 31 -1.76 -2.58 8.98
C ASP A 31 -2.98 -3.02 8.18
N TYR A 32 -3.23 -2.40 7.03
CA TYR A 32 -4.34 -2.77 6.16
C TYR A 32 -4.12 -4.16 5.55
N LEU A 33 -2.92 -4.40 5.00
CA LEU A 33 -2.57 -5.70 4.43
C LEU A 33 -2.64 -6.80 5.48
N LYS A 34 -2.20 -6.54 6.71
CA LYS A 34 -2.25 -7.52 7.81
C LYS A 34 -3.67 -7.84 8.25
N ASN A 35 -4.54 -6.83 8.38
CA ASN A 35 -5.80 -6.98 9.12
C ASN A 35 -7.05 -7.11 8.26
N ASN A 36 -7.01 -6.79 6.97
CA ASN A 36 -8.20 -6.90 6.13
C ASN A 36 -8.48 -8.39 5.75
N PRO A 37 -9.59 -8.99 6.20
CA PRO A 37 -9.91 -10.39 5.90
C PRO A 37 -10.33 -10.61 4.45
N ASN A 38 -10.73 -9.56 3.74
CA ASN A 38 -11.31 -9.64 2.40
C ASN A 38 -10.27 -9.55 1.28
N LEU A 39 -8.98 -9.57 1.61
CA LEU A 39 -7.90 -9.55 0.62
C LEU A 39 -7.67 -10.93 0.03
N GLU A 40 -7.48 -10.99 -1.29
CA GLU A 40 -6.89 -12.14 -1.95
C GLU A 40 -5.43 -12.33 -1.50
N GLU A 41 -4.93 -13.57 -1.55
CA GLU A 41 -3.57 -13.87 -1.11
C GLU A 41 -2.52 -13.09 -1.88
N LYS A 42 -2.72 -12.90 -3.20
CA LYS A 42 -1.82 -12.09 -4.05
C LYS A 42 -1.73 -10.63 -3.60
N GLU A 43 -2.79 -10.09 -3.01
CA GLU A 43 -2.84 -8.69 -2.57
C GLU A 43 -2.08 -8.48 -1.25
N ARG A 44 -2.00 -9.52 -0.42
CA ARG A 44 -1.19 -9.50 0.82
C ARG A 44 0.30 -9.36 0.54
N HIS A 45 0.74 -9.82 -0.64
CA HIS A 45 2.14 -9.84 -1.05
C HIS A 45 2.62 -8.57 -1.77
N LEU A 46 1.80 -7.51 -1.85
CA LEU A 46 2.14 -6.25 -2.53
C LEU A 46 3.40 -5.57 -1.96
N CYS A 47 3.70 -5.83 -0.69
CA CYS A 47 4.81 -5.23 0.05
C CYS A 47 5.82 -6.27 0.55
N GLY A 48 5.91 -7.41 -0.13
CA GLY A 48 6.64 -8.58 0.33
C GLY A 48 5.78 -9.49 1.20
N GLU A 49 6.40 -10.35 1.99
CA GLU A 49 5.68 -11.30 2.85
C GLU A 49 5.05 -10.58 4.04
N ILE A 50 3.71 -10.52 4.06
CA ILE A 50 2.93 -9.99 5.18
C ILE A 50 1.95 -11.06 5.63
N GLU A 51 2.29 -11.69 6.75
CA GLU A 51 1.42 -12.66 7.39
C GLU A 51 0.12 -11.98 7.89
N PRO A 52 -1.05 -12.56 7.61
CA PRO A 52 -2.31 -12.05 8.14
C PRO A 52 -2.33 -12.07 9.67
N SER A 53 -3.05 -11.13 10.28
CA SER A 53 -3.38 -11.26 11.69
C SER A 53 -4.29 -12.47 11.90
N ALA A 54 -4.22 -13.07 13.10
CA ALA A 54 -5.09 -14.19 13.45
C ALA A 54 -6.57 -13.83 13.21
N THR A 55 -6.98 -12.62 13.61
CA THR A 55 -8.34 -12.12 13.36
C THR A 55 -8.70 -12.09 11.88
N ALA A 56 -7.82 -11.58 11.01
CA ALA A 56 -8.07 -11.58 9.57
C ALA A 56 -8.17 -13.00 8.99
N PHE A 57 -7.36 -13.93 9.49
CA PHE A 57 -7.40 -15.34 9.09
C PHE A 57 -8.72 -16.01 9.48
N PHE A 58 -9.17 -15.82 10.73
CA PHE A 58 -10.43 -16.38 11.22
C PHE A 58 -11.64 -15.87 10.42
N LEU A 59 -11.73 -14.55 10.22
CA LEU A 59 -12.85 -13.93 9.49
C LEU A 59 -12.90 -14.30 8.00
N LYS A 60 -11.77 -14.75 7.41
CA LYS A 60 -11.75 -15.21 6.02
C LYS A 60 -12.32 -16.62 5.86
N GLY A 61 -12.20 -17.47 6.89
CA GLY A 61 -12.79 -18.82 6.90
C GLY A 61 -14.30 -18.84 7.17
N GLU A 62 -14.87 -17.71 7.60
CA GLU A 62 -16.31 -17.53 7.80
C GLU A 62 -17.04 -17.05 6.53
N GLN A 63 -16.32 -16.81 5.43
CA GLN A 63 -16.84 -16.30 4.15
C GLN A 63 -16.97 -17.38 3.07
#